data_AF-A0A0D2HA72-F1
#
_entry.id   AF-A0A0D2HA72-F1
#
_cell.length_a   1.000
_cell.length_b   1.000
_cell.length_c   1.000
_cell.angle_alpha   90.00
_cell.angle_beta   90.00
_cell.angle_gamma   90.00
#
_symmetry.space_group_name_H-M   'P 1'
#
loop_
_entity.id
_entity.type
_entity.pdbx_description
1 polymer ?
#
loop_
_entity_poly.entity_id
_entity_poly.type
_entity_poly.pdbx_seq_one_letter_code
_entity_poly.pdbx_strand_id
1 'polypeptide(L)'
;MVFVIEGTITCGLGLLSFFTLTGRPKTARWLMTEEKDLAIARNKLLKGILNPVTLATATNFGLRNITEQGLAFFAATIVKSIYPQHSVVSQQLHTTGRYLIYYIIALLITLCGFVMFLGTRNTDARYGATFPEASSAFLFGTLSNALISVNVISDTSRSAATGTNVLFGNIGGLVLTWSYLPFEGPNYPIGSGLNLAAISCYFVLPVTLLLWMKYDNQKRAERNMDSEVSGLSIKELQDLDWQQPGFLWKP
;
A
#
# COMPACT_ATOMS: atom_id res chain seq x y z
N MET A 1 -14.77 30.80 4.12
CA MET A 1 -14.19 31.81 3.20
C MET A 1 -13.12 31.23 2.26
N VAL A 2 -12.29 30.27 2.68
CA VAL A 2 -11.26 29.62 1.82
C VAL A 2 -11.84 29.04 0.51
N PHE A 3 -12.96 28.32 0.55
CA PHE A 3 -13.58 27.71 -0.64
C PHE A 3 -14.03 28.70 -1.74
N VAL A 4 -14.40 29.94 -1.37
CA VAL A 4 -14.81 30.95 -2.35
C VAL A 4 -13.60 31.54 -3.05
N ILE A 5 -12.49 31.74 -2.31
CA ILE A 5 -11.23 32.26 -2.86
C ILE A 5 -10.61 31.22 -3.82
N GLU A 6 -10.57 29.95 -3.41
CA GLU A 6 -10.05 28.86 -4.23
C GLU A 6 -10.90 28.63 -5.49
N GLY A 7 -12.23 28.59 -5.35
CA GLY A 7 -13.14 28.44 -6.49
C GLY A 7 -13.10 29.58 -7.50
N THR A 8 -12.85 30.82 -7.05
CA THR A 8 -12.74 31.98 -7.95
C THR A 8 -11.48 31.91 -8.81
N ILE A 9 -10.36 31.42 -8.26
CA ILE A 9 -9.11 31.21 -9.00
C ILE A 9 -9.32 30.12 -10.07
N THR A 10 -10.00 29.02 -9.72
CA THR A 10 -10.30 27.93 -10.68
C THR A 10 -11.21 28.41 -11.82
N CYS A 11 -12.27 29.17 -11.53
CA CYS A 11 -13.15 29.75 -12.55
C CYS A 11 -12.41 30.74 -13.46
N GLY A 12 -11.53 31.58 -12.90
CA GLY A 12 -10.71 32.53 -13.65
C GLY A 12 -9.74 31.83 -14.62
N LEU A 13 -9.05 30.78 -14.16
CA LEU A 13 -8.17 29.96 -15.01
C LEU A 13 -8.96 29.22 -16.10
N GLY A 14 -10.18 28.78 -15.82
CA GLY A 14 -11.08 28.14 -16.80
C GLY A 14 -11.48 29.06 -17.95
N LEU A 15 -11.77 30.34 -17.66
CA LEU A 15 -12.10 31.34 -18.68
C LEU A 15 -10.87 31.71 -19.53
N LEU A 16 -9.69 31.80 -18.91
CA LEU A 16 -8.43 32.10 -19.60
C LEU A 16 -7.96 30.94 -20.50
N SER A 17 -8.23 29.71 -20.10
CA SER A 17 -7.93 28.52 -20.89
C SER A 17 -8.78 28.41 -22.15
N PHE A 18 -10.01 28.93 -22.17
CA PHE A 18 -10.84 28.97 -23.39
C PHE A 18 -10.18 29.75 -24.56
N PHE A 19 -9.46 30.83 -24.25
CA PHE A 19 -8.79 31.65 -25.26
C PHE A 19 -7.34 31.22 -25.57
N THR A 20 -6.72 30.43 -24.68
CA THR A 20 -5.31 30.01 -24.80
C THR A 20 -5.14 28.55 -25.22
N LEU A 21 -6.12 27.66 -25.00
CA LEU A 21 -6.03 26.26 -25.43
C LEU A 21 -6.23 26.14 -26.94
N THR A 22 -5.19 25.69 -27.63
CA THR A 22 -5.25 25.31 -29.04
C THR A 22 -5.77 23.87 -29.14
N GLY A 23 -6.85 23.65 -29.90
CA GLY A 23 -7.58 22.37 -29.91
C GLY A 23 -6.84 21.15 -30.47
N ARG A 24 -5.65 21.31 -31.08
CA ARG A 24 -4.80 20.20 -31.54
C ARG A 24 -3.31 20.54 -31.35
N PRO A 25 -2.48 19.60 -30.83
CA PRO A 25 -1.03 19.80 -30.65
C PRO A 25 -0.30 20.22 -31.94
N LYS A 26 -0.72 19.67 -33.09
CA LYS A 26 -0.11 19.97 -34.39
C LYS A 26 -0.30 21.42 -34.86
N THR A 27 -1.35 22.10 -34.40
CA THR A 27 -1.69 23.48 -34.79
C THR A 27 -1.22 24.53 -33.78
N ALA A 28 -0.61 24.12 -32.66
CA ALA A 28 -0.03 25.02 -31.68
C ALA A 28 1.18 25.74 -32.30
N ARG A 29 1.05 27.06 -32.50
CA ARG A 29 2.08 27.90 -33.13
C ARG A 29 3.30 28.15 -32.23
N TRP A 30 3.19 27.83 -30.94
CA TRP A 30 4.14 28.17 -29.89
C TRP A 30 4.94 26.97 -29.36
N LEU A 31 4.69 25.75 -29.88
CA LEU A 31 5.43 24.54 -29.51
C LEU A 31 6.48 24.19 -30.57
N MET A 32 7.69 23.87 -30.12
CA MET A 32 8.76 23.25 -30.91
C MET A 32 8.34 21.82 -31.33
N THR A 33 9.00 21.26 -32.34
CA THR A 33 8.65 19.92 -32.89
C THR A 33 8.72 18.81 -31.82
N GLU A 34 9.71 18.85 -30.94
CA GLU A 34 9.83 17.91 -29.81
C GLU A 34 8.68 18.04 -28.80
N GLU A 35 8.23 19.27 -28.51
CA GLU A 35 7.12 19.51 -27.59
C GLU A 35 5.77 19.10 -28.20
N LYS A 36 5.64 19.18 -29.53
CA LYS A 36 4.48 18.66 -30.27
C LYS A 36 4.39 17.14 -30.18
N ASP A 37 5.51 16.44 -30.26
CA ASP A 37 5.57 14.99 -30.07
C ASP A 37 5.25 14.59 -28.62
N LEU A 38 5.71 15.38 -27.64
CA LEU A 38 5.38 15.23 -26.22
C LEU A 38 3.88 15.46 -25.96
N ALA A 39 3.26 16.41 -26.65
CA ALA A 39 1.82 16.66 -26.60
C ALA A 39 1.00 15.55 -27.30
N ILE A 40 1.53 14.90 -28.35
CA ILE A 40 0.94 13.70 -28.95
C ILE A 40 1.03 12.51 -27.98
N ALA A 41 2.15 12.37 -27.25
CA ALA A 41 2.29 11.37 -26.18
C ALA A 41 1.29 11.61 -25.03
N ARG A 42 1.06 12.86 -24.61
CA ARG A 42 0.00 13.22 -23.65
C ARG A 42 -1.41 12.88 -24.14
N ASN A 43 -1.68 13.00 -25.44
CA ASN A 43 -2.97 12.62 -26.00
C ASN A 43 -3.19 11.09 -25.93
N LYS A 44 -2.14 10.29 -26.08
CA LYS A 44 -2.20 8.84 -25.83
C LYS A 44 -2.41 8.51 -24.35
N LEU A 45 -1.78 9.26 -23.44
CA LEU A 45 -2.01 9.13 -22.00
C LEU A 45 -3.49 9.34 -21.64
N LEU A 46 -4.10 10.43 -22.10
CA LEU A 46 -5.51 10.73 -21.86
C LEU A 46 -6.43 9.67 -22.46
N LYS A 47 -6.11 9.12 -23.64
CA LYS A 47 -6.87 8.00 -24.22
C LYS A 47 -6.80 6.72 -23.39
N GLY A 48 -5.69 6.46 -22.71
CA GLY A 48 -5.56 5.34 -21.79
C GLY A 48 -6.37 5.54 -20.51
N ILE A 49 -6.30 6.74 -19.91
CA ILE A 49 -7.02 7.11 -18.68
C ILE A 49 -8.54 7.14 -18.93
N LEU A 50 -8.97 7.75 -20.03
CA LEU A 50 -10.39 7.90 -20.38
C LEU A 50 -10.95 6.68 -21.14
N ASN A 51 -10.16 5.61 -21.28
CA ASN A 51 -10.67 4.37 -21.84
C ASN A 51 -11.81 3.86 -20.92
N PRO A 52 -13.00 3.55 -21.46
CA PRO A 52 -14.15 3.15 -20.65
C PRO A 52 -13.92 1.85 -19.87
N VAL A 53 -13.11 0.91 -20.39
CA VAL A 53 -12.69 -0.29 -19.66
C VAL A 53 -11.74 0.10 -18.53
N THR A 54 -10.77 0.98 -18.77
CA THR A 54 -9.88 1.49 -17.71
C THR A 54 -10.68 2.14 -16.59
N LEU A 55 -11.63 3.03 -16.93
CA LEU A 55 -12.47 3.71 -15.94
C LEU A 55 -13.33 2.71 -15.16
N ALA A 56 -14.00 1.77 -15.84
CA ALA A 56 -14.83 0.76 -15.18
C ALA A 56 -14.01 -0.16 -14.27
N THR A 57 -12.86 -0.64 -14.73
CA THR A 57 -11.95 -1.49 -13.95
C THR A 57 -11.32 -0.71 -12.80
N ALA A 58 -10.95 0.56 -12.99
CA ALA A 58 -10.43 1.42 -11.92
C ALA A 58 -11.50 1.71 -10.87
N THR A 59 -12.75 1.96 -11.26
CA THR A 59 -13.88 2.08 -10.34
C THR A 59 -14.10 0.79 -9.57
N ASN A 60 -14.08 -0.37 -10.25
CA ASN A 60 -14.21 -1.67 -9.58
C ASN A 60 -13.06 -1.91 -8.58
N PHE A 61 -11.82 -1.61 -8.97
CA PHE A 61 -10.65 -1.68 -8.10
C PHE A 61 -10.79 -0.76 -6.88
N GLY A 62 -11.28 0.47 -7.07
CA GLY A 62 -11.57 1.39 -5.97
C GLY A 62 -12.63 0.86 -5.01
N LEU A 63 -13.76 0.35 -5.53
CA LEU A 63 -14.83 -0.25 -4.72
C LEU A 63 -14.36 -1.50 -3.97
N ARG A 64 -13.56 -2.35 -4.63
CA ARG A 64 -12.92 -3.53 -4.00
C ARG A 64 -12.01 -3.12 -2.85
N ASN A 65 -11.25 -2.03 -2.99
CA ASN A 65 -10.37 -1.56 -1.91
C ASN A 65 -11.16 -1.14 -0.66
N ILE A 66 -12.37 -0.58 -0.82
CA ILE A 66 -13.23 -0.23 0.32
C ILE A 66 -13.61 -1.47 1.13
N THR A 67 -14.03 -2.55 0.45
CA THR A 67 -14.47 -3.78 1.13
C THR A 67 -13.29 -4.54 1.74
N GLU A 68 -12.15 -4.57 1.03
CA GLU A 68 -10.95 -5.29 1.46
C GLU A 68 -10.25 -4.60 2.64
N GLN A 69 -10.12 -3.26 2.60
CA GLN A 69 -9.46 -2.50 3.68
C GLN A 69 -10.41 -2.21 4.85
N GLY A 70 -11.72 -2.11 4.60
CA GLY A 70 -12.71 -1.79 5.62
C GLY A 70 -12.71 -2.79 6.78
N LEU A 71 -12.61 -4.09 6.49
CA LEU A 71 -12.53 -5.11 7.55
C LEU A 71 -11.24 -4.97 8.37
N ALA A 72 -10.10 -4.73 7.73
CA ALA A 72 -8.82 -4.55 8.40
C ALA A 72 -8.79 -3.29 9.30
N PHE A 73 -9.45 -2.21 8.86
CA PHE A 73 -9.51 -0.95 9.62
C PHE A 73 -10.49 -1.05 10.79
N PHE A 74 -11.69 -1.58 10.55
CA PHE A 74 -12.78 -1.61 11.53
C PHE A 74 -12.86 -2.88 12.37
N ALA A 75 -11.99 -3.88 12.17
CA ALA A 75 -11.99 -5.13 12.93
C ALA A 75 -12.08 -4.89 14.45
N ALA A 76 -11.31 -3.95 14.98
CA ALA A 76 -11.34 -3.63 16.41
C ALA A 76 -12.69 -3.08 16.87
N THR A 77 -13.28 -2.16 16.10
CA THR A 77 -14.60 -1.58 16.37
C THR A 77 -15.70 -2.64 16.25
N ILE A 78 -15.62 -3.51 15.25
CA ILE A 78 -16.56 -4.61 15.02
C ILE A 78 -16.51 -5.60 16.20
N VAL A 79 -15.30 -6.03 16.60
CA VAL A 79 -15.13 -6.94 17.75
C VAL A 79 -15.64 -6.30 19.04
N LYS A 80 -15.37 -5.02 19.27
CA LYS A 80 -15.91 -4.28 20.43
C LYS A 80 -17.44 -4.24 20.43
N SER A 81 -18.05 -4.10 19.25
CA SER A 81 -19.52 -4.15 19.11
C SER A 81 -20.10 -5.55 19.35
N ILE A 82 -19.37 -6.62 19.00
CA ILE A 82 -19.82 -8.01 19.19
C ILE A 82 -19.66 -8.44 20.65
N TYR A 83 -18.58 -8.01 21.32
CA TYR A 83 -18.22 -8.43 22.69
C TYR A 83 -18.18 -7.25 23.67
N PRO A 84 -19.27 -6.47 23.86
CA PRO A 84 -19.22 -5.23 24.64
C PRO A 84 -18.86 -5.42 26.12
N GLN A 85 -19.13 -6.61 26.67
CA GLN A 85 -18.87 -6.95 28.08
C GLN A 85 -17.51 -7.61 28.31
N HIS A 86 -16.75 -7.91 27.25
CA HIS A 86 -15.41 -8.46 27.39
C HIS A 86 -14.42 -7.37 27.79
N SER A 87 -13.38 -7.77 28.54
CA SER A 87 -12.29 -6.85 28.87
C SER A 87 -11.60 -6.35 27.60
N VAL A 88 -11.01 -5.15 27.68
CA VAL A 88 -10.26 -4.55 26.57
C VAL A 88 -9.16 -5.49 26.07
N VAL A 89 -8.50 -6.20 26.98
CA VAL A 89 -7.47 -7.20 26.65
C VAL A 89 -8.06 -8.38 25.86
N SER A 90 -9.23 -8.89 26.27
CA SER A 90 -9.91 -9.98 25.55
C SER A 90 -10.38 -9.54 24.16
N GLN A 91 -10.96 -8.34 24.03
CA GLN A 91 -11.34 -7.78 22.73
C GLN A 91 -10.12 -7.60 21.82
N GLN A 92 -9.00 -7.12 22.37
CA GLN A 92 -7.75 -7.00 21.63
C GLN A 92 -7.24 -8.35 21.13
N LEU A 93 -7.29 -9.41 21.95
CA LEU A 93 -6.89 -10.76 21.57
C LEU A 93 -7.68 -11.31 20.37
N HIS A 94 -8.96 -10.95 20.24
CA HIS A 94 -9.79 -11.33 19.08
C HIS A 94 -9.43 -10.56 17.79
N THR A 95 -8.69 -9.46 17.91
CA THR A 95 -8.30 -8.59 16.78
C THR A 95 -6.83 -8.71 16.41
N THR A 96 -5.98 -9.17 17.34
CA THR A 96 -4.57 -9.49 17.09
C THR A 96 -4.44 -10.83 16.41
N GLY A 97 -4.87 -10.89 15.15
CA GLY A 97 -4.38 -11.90 14.24
C GLY A 97 -2.85 -11.81 14.15
N ARG A 98 -2.17 -12.94 13.99
CA ARG A 98 -0.72 -13.02 13.77
C ARG A 98 -0.38 -12.60 12.32
N TYR A 99 -0.73 -11.37 11.95
CA TYR A 99 -0.71 -10.88 10.57
C TYR A 99 0.68 -10.97 9.97
N LEU A 100 1.74 -10.67 10.74
CA LEU A 100 3.12 -10.76 10.27
C LEU A 100 3.55 -12.21 10.01
N ILE A 101 3.00 -13.18 10.75
CA ILE A 101 3.25 -14.61 10.49
C ILE A 101 2.58 -15.06 9.20
N TYR A 102 1.32 -14.69 8.98
CA TYR A 102 0.64 -14.99 7.71
C TYR A 102 1.34 -14.31 6.53
N TYR A 103 1.86 -13.10 6.74
CA TYR A 103 2.64 -12.38 5.75
C TYR A 103 3.93 -13.13 5.39
N ILE A 104 4.69 -13.62 6.38
CA ILE A 104 5.91 -14.40 6.15
C ILE A 104 5.59 -15.72 5.43
N ILE A 105 4.51 -16.41 5.78
CA ILE A 105 4.10 -17.65 5.08
C ILE A 105 3.75 -17.36 3.62
N ALA A 106 2.97 -16.31 3.36
CA ALA A 106 2.63 -15.91 2.00
C ALA A 106 3.89 -15.58 1.18
N LEU A 107 4.88 -14.92 1.79
CA LEU A 107 6.17 -14.63 1.14
C LEU A 107 6.95 -15.87 0.73
N LEU A 108 6.99 -16.88 1.59
CA LEU A 108 7.68 -18.13 1.27
C LEU A 108 7.04 -18.82 0.06
N ILE A 109 5.71 -18.76 -0.06
CA ILE A 109 4.98 -19.29 -1.23
C ILE A 109 5.38 -18.52 -2.50
N THR A 110 5.43 -17.19 -2.44
CA THR A 110 5.87 -16.35 -3.57
C THR A 110 7.31 -16.63 -3.96
N LEU A 111 8.21 -16.74 -2.97
CA LEU A 111 9.63 -17.01 -3.19
C LEU A 111 9.83 -18.37 -3.87
N CYS A 112 9.11 -19.40 -3.42
CA CYS A 112 9.11 -20.70 -4.10
C CYS A 112 8.67 -20.59 -5.57
N GLY A 113 7.61 -19.82 -5.86
CA GLY A 113 7.17 -19.54 -7.23
C GLY A 113 8.28 -18.92 -8.10
N PHE A 114 8.92 -17.85 -7.62
CA PHE A 114 10.00 -17.20 -8.37
C PHE A 114 11.25 -18.08 -8.54
N VAL A 115 11.61 -18.84 -7.52
CA VAL A 115 12.73 -19.80 -7.59
C VAL A 115 12.43 -20.91 -8.61
N MET A 116 11.21 -21.44 -8.64
CA MET A 116 10.79 -22.40 -9.66
C MET A 116 10.81 -21.78 -11.05
N PHE A 117 10.30 -20.57 -11.21
CA PHE A 117 10.24 -19.89 -12.50
C PHE A 117 11.63 -19.59 -13.08
N LEU A 118 12.58 -19.17 -12.24
CA LEU A 118 13.95 -18.84 -12.64
C LEU A 118 14.89 -20.06 -12.71
N GLY A 119 14.64 -21.08 -11.90
CA GLY A 119 15.49 -22.27 -11.79
C GLY A 119 15.28 -23.31 -12.90
N THR A 120 14.23 -23.17 -13.72
CA THR A 120 13.90 -24.13 -14.77
C THR A 120 13.68 -23.50 -16.14
N ARG A 121 13.99 -24.26 -17.19
CA ARG A 121 13.64 -23.92 -18.58
C ARG A 121 12.43 -24.71 -19.09
N ASN A 122 11.88 -25.61 -18.28
CA ASN A 122 10.70 -26.39 -18.64
C ASN A 122 9.44 -25.48 -18.63
N THR A 123 8.72 -25.44 -19.75
CA THR A 123 7.55 -24.56 -19.94
C THR A 123 6.41 -24.89 -18.98
N ASP A 124 6.13 -26.16 -18.74
CA ASP A 124 5.04 -26.60 -17.85
C ASP A 124 5.34 -26.23 -16.40
N ALA A 125 6.60 -26.38 -15.97
CA ALA A 125 7.05 -25.97 -14.65
C ALA A 125 7.00 -24.45 -14.46
N ARG A 126 7.35 -23.65 -15.49
CA ARG A 126 7.22 -22.18 -15.45
C ARG A 126 5.77 -21.74 -15.40
N TYR A 127 4.87 -22.39 -16.15
CA TYR A 127 3.45 -22.12 -16.05
C TYR A 127 2.91 -22.48 -14.66
N GLY A 128 3.30 -23.64 -14.13
CA GLY A 128 2.97 -24.06 -12.76
C GLY A 128 3.43 -23.06 -11.69
N ALA A 129 4.59 -22.44 -11.87
CA ALA A 129 5.13 -21.43 -10.95
C ALA A 129 4.30 -20.14 -10.87
N THR A 130 3.51 -19.82 -11.92
CA THR A 130 2.66 -18.61 -11.93
C THR A 130 1.48 -18.68 -10.95
N PHE A 131 1.01 -19.89 -10.61
CA PHE A 131 -0.13 -20.07 -9.70
C PHE A 131 0.17 -19.67 -8.24
N PRO A 132 1.24 -20.15 -7.58
CA PRO A 132 1.58 -19.70 -6.23
C PRO A 132 1.93 -18.22 -6.19
N GLU A 133 2.55 -17.69 -7.23
CA GLU A 133 2.85 -16.25 -7.37
C GLU A 133 1.55 -15.42 -7.41
N ALA A 134 0.62 -15.74 -8.31
CA ALA A 134 -0.66 -15.05 -8.43
C ALA A 134 -1.51 -15.16 -7.15
N SER A 135 -1.49 -16.33 -6.51
CA SER A 135 -2.31 -16.59 -5.31
C SER A 135 -1.83 -15.79 -4.08
N SER A 136 -0.51 -15.64 -3.93
CA SER A 136 0.08 -14.94 -2.78
C SER A 136 0.10 -13.42 -2.94
N ALA A 137 0.21 -12.92 -4.18
CA ALA A 137 0.27 -11.47 -4.48
C ALA A 137 -0.90 -10.68 -3.88
N PHE A 138 -2.11 -11.24 -3.89
CA PHE A 138 -3.31 -10.56 -3.36
C PHE A 138 -3.33 -10.45 -1.82
N LEU A 139 -2.58 -11.29 -1.10
CA LEU A 139 -2.58 -11.28 0.36
C LEU A 139 -1.76 -10.13 0.95
N PHE A 140 -0.71 -9.68 0.26
CA PHE A 140 0.24 -8.71 0.81
C PHE A 140 -0.36 -7.33 1.05
N GLY A 141 -1.20 -6.84 0.13
CA GLY A 141 -1.88 -5.55 0.28
C GLY A 141 -2.80 -5.51 1.50
N THR A 142 -3.55 -6.58 1.74
CA THR A 142 -4.51 -6.66 2.85
C THR A 142 -3.81 -6.88 4.18
N LEU A 143 -2.83 -7.79 4.23
CA LEU A 143 -2.09 -8.08 5.46
C LEU A 143 -1.22 -6.91 5.92
N SER A 144 -0.62 -6.14 5.01
CA SER A 144 0.15 -4.94 5.37
C SER A 144 -0.74 -3.87 6.02
N ASN A 145 -1.91 -3.59 5.45
CA ASN A 145 -2.86 -2.64 6.03
C ASN A 145 -3.43 -3.13 7.37
N ALA A 146 -3.71 -4.43 7.50
CA ALA A 146 -4.12 -5.02 8.78
C ALA A 146 -3.04 -4.88 9.87
N LEU A 147 -1.78 -5.14 9.53
CA LEU A 147 -0.64 -4.99 10.45
C LEU A 147 -0.46 -3.53 10.91
N ILE A 148 -0.60 -2.57 9.98
CA ILE A 148 -0.59 -1.13 10.31
C ILE A 148 -1.75 -0.79 11.23
N SER A 149 -2.96 -1.23 10.89
CA SER A 149 -4.18 -0.95 11.66
C SER A 149 -4.06 -1.39 13.12
N VAL A 150 -3.47 -2.57 13.39
CA VAL A 150 -3.35 -3.02 14.79
C VAL A 150 -2.26 -2.30 15.58
N ASN A 151 -1.24 -1.76 14.90
CA ASN A 151 -0.07 -1.09 15.51
C ASN A 151 -0.15 0.45 15.52
N VAL A 152 -1.15 1.04 14.87
CA VAL A 152 -1.41 2.50 14.90
C VAL A 152 -2.73 2.75 15.63
N ILE A 153 -2.70 3.55 16.69
CA ILE A 153 -3.79 3.59 17.67
C ILE A 153 -4.87 4.56 17.24
N SER A 154 -4.51 5.81 16.95
CA SER A 154 -5.49 6.85 16.62
C SER A 154 -6.02 6.69 15.20
N ASP A 155 -7.32 6.99 14.99
CA ASP A 155 -7.96 6.87 13.67
C ASP A 155 -7.31 7.78 12.63
N THR A 156 -6.91 9.00 13.03
CA THR A 156 -6.21 9.97 12.18
C THR A 156 -4.84 9.44 11.75
N SER A 157 -4.01 8.97 12.69
CA SER A 157 -2.70 8.39 12.36
C SER A 157 -2.83 7.12 11.53
N ARG A 158 -3.86 6.30 11.80
CA ARG A 158 -4.11 5.05 11.07
C ARG A 158 -4.47 5.31 9.62
N SER A 159 -5.30 6.31 9.36
CA SER A 159 -5.62 6.77 8.01
C SER A 159 -4.37 7.25 7.27
N ALA A 160 -3.54 8.09 7.92
CA ALA A 160 -2.29 8.58 7.34
C ALA A 160 -1.28 7.45 7.05
N ALA A 161 -1.13 6.50 7.98
CA ALA A 161 -0.25 5.34 7.82
C ALA A 161 -0.72 4.41 6.69
N THR A 162 -2.03 4.19 6.57
CA THR A 162 -2.65 3.42 5.47
C THR A 162 -2.41 4.11 4.13
N GLY A 163 -2.63 5.43 4.04
CA GLY A 163 -2.35 6.21 2.84
C GLY A 163 -0.88 6.14 2.43
N THR A 164 0.02 6.16 3.41
CA THR A 164 1.47 5.98 3.17
C THR A 164 1.78 4.61 2.60
N ASN A 165 1.22 3.54 3.17
CA ASN A 165 1.39 2.17 2.67
C ASN A 165 0.95 2.03 1.20
N VAL A 166 -0.23 2.56 0.87
CA VAL A 166 -0.78 2.54 -0.50
C VAL A 166 0.07 3.37 -1.46
N LEU A 167 0.60 4.52 -1.03
CA LEU A 167 1.50 5.35 -1.85
C LEU A 167 2.75 4.58 -2.26
N PHE A 168 3.44 3.95 -1.29
CA PHE A 168 4.64 3.16 -1.59
C PHE A 168 4.33 1.93 -2.47
N GLY A 169 3.17 1.29 -2.27
CA GLY A 169 2.72 0.20 -3.15
C GLY A 169 2.56 0.64 -4.60
N ASN A 170 1.99 1.83 -4.83
CA ASN A 170 1.84 2.38 -6.19
C ASN A 170 3.18 2.77 -6.82
N ILE A 171 4.16 3.25 -6.04
CA ILE A 171 5.53 3.51 -6.54
C ILE A 171 6.15 2.21 -7.05
N GLY A 172 6.02 1.11 -6.31
CA GLY A 172 6.48 -0.21 -6.76
C GLY A 172 5.83 -0.66 -8.06
N GLY A 173 4.51 -0.45 -8.19
CA GLY A 173 3.77 -0.71 -9.43
C GLY A 173 4.30 0.08 -10.63
N LEU A 174 4.64 1.36 -10.43
CA LEU A 174 5.23 2.20 -11.49
C LEU A 174 6.60 1.66 -11.95
N VAL A 175 7.47 1.28 -11.01
CA VAL A 175 8.78 0.68 -11.34
C VAL A 175 8.60 -0.60 -12.17
N LEU A 176 7.63 -1.44 -11.80
CA LEU A 176 7.34 -2.69 -12.50
C LEU A 176 6.96 -2.48 -13.98
N THR A 177 6.24 -1.39 -14.31
CA THR A 177 5.79 -1.13 -15.70
C THR A 177 6.92 -1.01 -16.71
N TRP A 178 8.14 -0.67 -16.26
CA TRP A 178 9.32 -0.54 -17.11
C TRP A 178 10.35 -1.65 -16.90
N SER A 179 10.02 -2.65 -16.09
CA SER A 179 10.96 -3.71 -15.70
C SER A 179 11.05 -4.86 -16.71
N TYR A 180 10.03 -5.05 -17.56
CA TYR A 180 10.00 -6.11 -18.58
C TYR A 180 10.19 -5.51 -19.97
N LEU A 181 11.38 -5.66 -20.55
CA LEU A 181 11.71 -5.07 -21.86
C LEU A 181 11.51 -6.08 -23.00
N PRO A 182 10.92 -5.68 -24.15
CA PRO A 182 10.63 -6.61 -25.25
C PRO A 182 11.84 -7.38 -25.82
N PHE A 183 13.03 -6.78 -25.78
CA PHE A 183 14.26 -7.40 -26.28
C PHE A 183 14.81 -8.51 -25.39
N GLU A 184 14.25 -8.67 -24.18
CA GLU A 184 14.66 -9.70 -23.21
C GLU A 184 13.83 -11.00 -23.30
N GLY A 185 12.85 -11.03 -24.21
CA GLY A 185 12.07 -12.24 -24.46
C GLY A 185 12.97 -13.41 -24.91
N PRO A 186 12.61 -14.66 -24.58
CA PRO A 186 11.38 -15.12 -23.90
C PRO A 186 11.53 -15.28 -22.37
N ASN A 187 12.70 -14.98 -21.81
CA ASN A 187 13.02 -15.32 -20.41
C ASN A 187 13.05 -14.12 -19.47
N TYR A 188 13.08 -12.89 -19.99
CA TYR A 188 13.01 -11.64 -19.23
C TYR A 188 13.87 -11.63 -17.95
N PRO A 189 15.18 -11.89 -18.05
CA PRO A 189 16.05 -12.05 -16.88
C PRO A 189 16.16 -10.78 -16.02
N ILE A 190 16.14 -9.57 -16.58
CA ILE A 190 16.21 -8.34 -15.78
C ILE A 190 14.90 -8.13 -15.00
N GLY A 191 13.75 -8.21 -15.68
CA GLY A 191 12.45 -8.07 -15.02
C GLY A 191 12.21 -9.12 -13.95
N SER A 192 12.53 -10.37 -14.24
CA SER A 192 12.39 -11.48 -13.29
C SER A 192 13.42 -11.38 -12.15
N GLY A 193 14.65 -10.95 -12.45
CA GLY A 193 15.70 -10.71 -11.46
C GLY A 193 15.39 -9.54 -10.51
N LEU A 194 14.79 -8.48 -11.02
CA LEU A 194 14.32 -7.35 -10.21
C LEU A 194 13.21 -7.79 -9.24
N ASN A 195 12.25 -8.59 -9.72
CA ASN A 195 11.20 -9.15 -8.86
C ASN A 195 11.80 -10.07 -7.79
N LEU A 196 12.75 -10.94 -8.14
CA LEU A 196 13.43 -11.80 -7.17
C LEU A 196 14.22 -10.99 -6.13
N ALA A 197 14.95 -9.96 -6.55
CA ALA A 197 15.69 -9.07 -5.65
C ALA A 197 14.74 -8.30 -4.71
N ALA A 198 13.65 -7.77 -5.26
CA ALA A 198 12.61 -7.10 -4.49
C ALA A 198 12.01 -8.04 -3.45
N ILE A 199 11.62 -9.26 -3.83
CA ILE A 199 11.04 -10.27 -2.93
C ILE A 199 12.03 -10.70 -1.86
N SER A 200 13.32 -10.83 -2.20
CA SER A 200 14.36 -11.18 -1.24
C SER A 200 14.55 -10.09 -0.18
N CYS A 201 14.64 -8.82 -0.59
CA CYS A 201 14.64 -7.69 0.34
C CYS A 201 13.35 -7.63 1.18
N TYR A 202 12.22 -7.93 0.53
CA TYR A 202 10.89 -7.96 1.13
C TYR A 202 10.68 -9.14 2.09
N PHE A 203 11.54 -10.16 2.08
CA PHE A 203 11.57 -11.22 3.10
C PHE A 203 12.36 -10.80 4.34
N VAL A 204 13.50 -10.12 4.16
CA VAL A 204 14.34 -9.66 5.28
C VAL A 204 13.60 -8.64 6.15
N LEU A 205 12.91 -7.68 5.54
CA LEU A 205 12.19 -6.62 6.27
C LEU A 205 11.15 -7.13 7.29
N PRO A 206 10.16 -7.97 6.95
CA PRO A 206 9.17 -8.46 7.91
C PRO A 206 9.78 -9.38 8.97
N VAL A 207 10.82 -10.15 8.63
CA VAL A 207 11.53 -10.98 9.62
C VAL A 207 12.27 -10.10 10.62
N THR A 208 13.01 -9.10 10.15
CA THR A 208 13.69 -8.13 11.04
C THR A 208 12.69 -7.32 11.86
N LEU A 209 11.56 -6.92 11.28
CA LEU A 209 10.47 -6.25 11.98
C LEU A 209 9.88 -7.15 13.07
N LEU A 210 9.65 -8.43 12.81
CA LEU A 210 9.14 -9.39 13.80
C LEU A 210 10.10 -9.53 14.98
N LEU A 211 11.40 -9.65 14.70
CA LEU A 211 12.43 -9.74 15.73
C LEU A 211 12.52 -8.45 16.54
N TRP A 212 12.45 -7.29 15.88
CA TRP A 212 12.46 -5.99 16.53
C TRP A 212 11.22 -5.76 17.40
N MET A 213 10.01 -6.08 16.92
CA MET A 213 8.78 -5.97 17.71
C MET A 213 8.83 -6.84 18.96
N LYS A 214 9.35 -8.06 18.84
CA LYS A 214 9.55 -8.96 19.99
C LYS A 214 10.56 -8.39 20.99
N TYR A 215 11.70 -7.91 20.50
CA TYR A 215 12.74 -7.31 21.32
C TYR A 215 12.26 -6.05 22.04
N ASP A 216 11.58 -5.14 21.33
CA ASP A 216 11.07 -3.90 21.93
C ASP A 216 9.94 -4.19 22.93
N ASN A 217 9.08 -5.19 22.67
CA ASN A 217 8.09 -5.64 23.64
C ASN A 217 8.72 -6.20 24.92
N GLN A 218 9.80 -6.99 24.81
CA GLN A 218 10.54 -7.49 25.98
C GLN A 218 11.13 -6.32 26.78
N LYS A 219 11.78 -5.38 26.10
CA LYS A 219 12.35 -4.18 26.73
C LYS A 219 11.29 -3.30 27.40
N ARG A 220 10.09 -3.19 26.81
CA ARG A 220 8.96 -2.46 27.40
C ARG A 220 8.34 -3.17 28.60
N ALA A 221 8.32 -4.51 28.59
CA ALA A 221 7.82 -5.29 29.72
C ALA A 221 8.67 -5.16 31.00
N GLU A 222 9.95 -4.79 30.86
CA GLU A 222 10.86 -4.52 31.98
C GLU A 222 10.68 -3.12 32.59
N ARG A 223 9.92 -2.22 31.95
CA ARG A 223 9.70 -0.86 32.45
C ARG A 223 8.60 -0.82 33.51
N ASN A 224 8.78 0.07 34.49
CA ASN A 224 7.76 0.31 35.51
C ASN A 224 6.67 1.26 34.95
N MET A 225 5.68 0.65 34.29
CA MET A 225 4.59 1.34 33.62
C MET A 225 3.80 2.28 34.54
N ASP A 226 3.54 1.86 35.78
CA ASP A 226 2.80 2.65 36.75
C ASP A 226 3.52 3.96 37.08
N SER A 227 4.86 3.92 37.15
CA SER A 227 5.66 5.12 37.37
C SER A 227 5.65 6.09 36.19
N GLU A 228 5.75 5.60 34.95
CA GLU A 228 5.78 6.43 33.74
C GLU A 228 4.40 7.02 33.38
N VAL A 229 3.31 6.34 33.75
CA VAL A 229 1.93 6.78 33.47
C VAL A 229 1.38 7.71 34.55
N SER A 230 1.86 7.60 35.81
CA SER A 230 1.32 8.33 36.97
C SER A 230 1.31 9.86 36.87
N GLY A 231 2.09 10.46 35.96
CA GLY A 231 2.18 11.90 35.75
C GLY A 231 1.46 12.44 34.51
N LEU A 232 0.89 11.58 33.66
CA LEU A 232 0.30 12.00 32.38
C LEU A 232 -1.23 12.00 32.44
N SER A 233 -1.85 13.05 31.88
CA SER A 233 -3.29 13.06 31.65
C SER A 233 -3.69 12.04 30.57
N ILE A 234 -4.97 11.64 30.56
CA ILE A 234 -5.53 10.74 29.53
C ILE A 234 -5.30 11.30 28.11
N LYS A 235 -5.40 12.63 27.96
CA LYS A 235 -5.21 13.29 26.67
C LYS A 235 -3.74 13.23 26.22
N GLU A 236 -2.80 13.50 27.12
CA GLU A 236 -1.37 13.40 26.81
C GLU A 236 -0.97 11.95 26.46
N LEU A 237 -1.52 10.95 27.15
CA LEU A 237 -1.32 9.54 26.80
C LEU A 237 -1.87 9.19 25.42
N GLN A 238 -3.01 9.77 25.03
CA GLN A 238 -3.59 9.58 23.69
C GLN A 238 -2.73 10.25 22.61
N ASP A 239 -2.22 11.45 22.88
CA ASP A 239 -1.37 12.22 21.94
C ASP A 239 -0.02 11.52 21.68
N LEU A 240 0.47 10.69 22.60
CA LEU A 240 1.68 9.87 22.44
C LEU A 240 1.51 8.69 21.45
N ASP A 241 0.29 8.29 21.09
CA ASP A 241 0.00 7.17 20.18
C ASP A 241 0.81 5.90 20.57
N TRP A 242 1.62 5.34 19.67
CA TRP A 242 2.49 4.18 19.89
C TRP A 242 3.69 4.43 20.82
N GLN A 243 4.00 5.70 21.14
CA GLN A 243 5.09 6.07 22.04
C GLN A 243 4.73 5.95 23.52
N GLN A 244 3.45 5.71 23.83
CA GLN A 244 3.03 5.57 25.22
C GLN A 244 3.73 4.37 25.91
N PRO A 245 4.04 4.48 27.22
CA PRO A 245 4.74 3.43 27.98
C PRO A 245 4.05 2.06 27.93
N GLY A 246 2.71 2.03 27.95
CA GLY A 246 1.91 0.81 27.97
C GLY A 246 1.68 0.16 26.60
N PHE A 247 2.16 0.75 25.50
CA PHE A 247 1.94 0.19 24.18
C PHE A 247 2.86 -0.99 23.90
N LEU A 248 2.28 -2.08 23.43
CA LEU A 248 2.98 -3.28 22.96
C LEU A 248 2.69 -3.49 21.47
N TRP A 249 3.75 -3.75 20.72
CA TRP A 249 3.70 -4.13 19.32
C TRP A 249 2.95 -5.45 19.14
N LYS A 250 2.18 -5.53 18.06
CA LYS A 250 1.33 -6.67 17.71
C LYS A 250 1.86 -7.32 16.42
N PRO A 251 2.75 -8.31 16.52
CA PRO A 251 3.28 -9.05 15.37
C PRO A 251 2.23 -10.01 14.77
#